data_AF-A0A2W0A1K1-F1
#
_entry.id   AF-A0A2W0A1K1-F1
#
_cell.length_a   1.000
_cell.length_b   1.000
_cell.length_c   1.000
_cell.angle_alpha   90.00
_cell.angle_beta   90.00
_cell.angle_gamma   90.00
#
_symmetry.space_group_name_H-M   'P 1'
#
loop_
_entity.id
_entity.type
_entity.pdbx_description
1 polymer ?
#
loop_
_entity_poly.entity_id
_entity_poly.type
_entity_poly.pdbx_seq_one_letter_code
_entity_poly.pdbx_strand_id
1 'polypeptide(L)'
;MSLSISGHLRVAACAVVFLSSILLIPELCMTQPEDQKPRSTAPSLIGLWSSEQVTGPNVRGELTIEARGSIWHAKIAGLEAPVQHKNNAITFVLLKAKGEFRGHFSADAKSITGDWIQPTSDVYNNRYATPVQLSKKTEGLWTGNVTPLQEKLSFYFAIQPAKDGSITATVRNPEFNYLARRVYRVELKNGQVSFSNSKDPANLLQGNYDEKTDRLSIFFADFSRSFEFVRHENDDVAGYFPRVPRGAAFAYRKPAAENDGWSTASLTDVGLNPTPISALIEKILSADPLNNPVNIHSLLIARHGKLVLEEYFYGFNGERAHDMRSAAKTLAPVLAGIAHHRGAKLGPETRIYPLFAEYKPFANWSERKSKLTLEHLMTMTSGYACDDNDDSSPGEENHMQQQTKQPDWYKYTLDLPMMSDPGGEHAIYCSADINLVGGSVRNATQAWLPEFFDEYLARPLQFHTYHLNLMPTGEAYMGGGAYVRPRDELKLGQLYLSGGVWNGHRVVSKEWVEQSIANHSSFTPAMEIEGEHEYGYGWHIHYLKSGGKVYRDCAAGGNGGQVVIVIPELDMVVGFNGGSYGEFPKWYRWELELVPQYVIPAALPEAER
;
A
#
# COMPACT_ATOMS: atom_id res chain seq x y z
N MET A 1 -8.67 -21.04 -10.09
CA MET A 1 -7.34 -21.20 -10.73
C MET A 1 -6.78 -19.80 -10.86
N SER A 2 -5.94 -19.41 -9.91
CA SER A 2 -5.42 -18.05 -9.74
C SER A 2 -3.92 -18.17 -9.55
N LEU A 3 -3.13 -17.63 -10.48
CA LEU A 3 -1.68 -17.57 -10.37
C LEU A 3 -1.29 -16.27 -9.65
N SER A 4 -0.39 -16.39 -8.68
CA SER A 4 0.51 -15.30 -8.29
C SER A 4 1.94 -15.76 -8.58
N ILE A 5 2.72 -14.82 -9.11
CA ILE A 5 4.04 -14.99 -9.71
C ILE A 5 5.09 -14.93 -8.60
N SER A 6 5.58 -16.09 -8.17
CA SER A 6 6.99 -16.33 -7.77
C SER A 6 7.18 -17.80 -7.39
N GLY A 7 7.95 -18.54 -8.16
CA GLY A 7 8.27 -19.93 -7.85
C GLY A 7 9.16 -20.58 -8.91
N HIS A 8 10.48 -20.37 -8.80
CA HIS A 8 11.46 -21.18 -9.51
C HIS A 8 11.47 -22.60 -8.94
N LEU A 9 10.94 -23.58 -9.67
CA LEU A 9 11.17 -25.00 -9.37
C LEU A 9 12.03 -25.66 -10.46
N ARG A 10 13.19 -26.15 -10.03
CA ARG A 10 14.14 -26.93 -10.83
C ARG A 10 13.57 -28.30 -11.16
N VAL A 11 13.68 -28.69 -12.43
CA VAL A 11 13.27 -29.99 -12.99
C VAL A 11 14.21 -31.09 -12.49
N ALA A 12 13.61 -32.16 -11.96
CA ALA A 12 14.29 -33.42 -11.67
C ALA A 12 14.63 -34.17 -12.96
N ALA A 13 15.90 -34.57 -13.09
CA ALA A 13 16.41 -35.36 -14.20
C ALA A 13 15.87 -36.79 -14.15
N CYS A 14 15.17 -37.21 -15.20
CA CYS A 14 14.93 -38.62 -15.51
C CYS A 14 15.77 -38.98 -16.74
N ALA A 15 16.79 -39.81 -16.52
CA ALA A 15 17.60 -40.42 -17.55
C ALA A 15 16.75 -41.44 -18.33
N VAL A 16 16.69 -41.29 -19.65
CA VAL A 16 16.30 -42.37 -20.55
C VAL A 16 17.36 -42.47 -21.64
N VAL A 17 18.07 -43.59 -21.61
CA VAL A 17 19.05 -44.03 -22.60
C VAL A 17 18.30 -44.49 -23.84
N PHE A 18 18.57 -43.88 -25.00
CA PHE A 18 18.32 -44.52 -26.29
C PHE A 18 19.58 -44.44 -27.16
N LEU A 19 20.21 -45.60 -27.32
CA LEU A 19 21.16 -45.93 -28.37
C LEU A 19 20.40 -46.10 -29.68
N SER A 20 20.82 -45.44 -30.77
CA SER A 20 20.96 -46.09 -32.09
C SER A 20 21.57 -45.17 -33.16
N SER A 21 22.70 -45.66 -33.69
CA SER A 21 23.00 -45.80 -35.13
C SER A 21 23.18 -44.54 -35.98
N ILE A 22 24.46 -44.20 -36.17
CA ILE A 22 24.98 -43.35 -37.24
C ILE A 22 24.90 -44.12 -38.58
N LEU A 23 24.23 -43.54 -39.57
CA LEU A 23 24.35 -43.92 -40.99
C LEU A 23 24.63 -42.65 -41.80
N LEU A 24 25.84 -42.56 -42.34
CA LEU A 24 26.22 -41.58 -43.36
C LEU A 24 25.61 -42.00 -44.69
N ILE A 25 24.89 -41.08 -45.35
CA ILE A 25 24.60 -41.12 -46.78
C ILE A 25 25.00 -39.75 -47.35
N PRO A 26 25.85 -39.65 -48.39
CA PRO A 26 26.24 -38.39 -48.98
C PRO A 26 25.47 -38.18 -50.29
N GLU A 27 24.49 -37.26 -50.36
CA GLU A 27 23.98 -36.82 -51.67
C GLU A 27 23.60 -35.34 -51.74
N LEU A 28 24.24 -34.72 -52.74
CA LEU A 28 23.82 -33.65 -53.64
C LEU A 28 23.40 -32.29 -53.08
N CYS A 29 24.27 -31.34 -53.40
CA CYS A 29 24.06 -29.90 -53.40
C CYS A 29 22.87 -29.52 -54.30
N MET A 30 21.75 -29.13 -53.71
CA MET A 30 20.74 -28.30 -54.36
C MET A 30 20.69 -26.95 -53.61
N THR A 31 21.04 -25.89 -54.33
CA THR A 31 20.89 -24.50 -53.87
C THR A 31 19.41 -24.21 -53.65
N GLN A 32 18.97 -24.18 -52.39
CA GLN A 32 17.71 -23.54 -52.02
C GLN A 32 17.87 -22.02 -52.17
N PRO A 33 16.87 -21.29 -52.67
CA PRO A 33 16.87 -19.84 -52.59
C PRO A 33 16.97 -19.44 -51.11
N GLU A 34 17.77 -18.41 -50.81
CA GLU A 34 17.83 -17.82 -49.48
C GLU A 34 16.41 -17.59 -48.97
N ASP A 35 15.99 -18.38 -47.97
CA ASP A 35 14.90 -18.03 -47.09
C ASP A 35 15.33 -16.71 -46.43
N GLN A 36 14.86 -15.59 -46.99
CA GLN A 36 14.88 -14.31 -46.32
C GLN A 36 14.11 -14.52 -45.02
N LYS A 37 14.83 -14.76 -43.91
CA LYS A 37 14.28 -14.67 -42.56
C LYS A 37 13.45 -13.38 -42.55
N PRO A 38 12.13 -13.45 -42.30
CA PRO A 38 11.29 -12.27 -42.31
C PRO A 38 11.94 -11.22 -41.40
N ARG A 39 12.36 -10.11 -42.01
CA ARG A 39 13.09 -9.06 -41.32
C ARG A 39 12.13 -8.49 -40.28
N SER A 40 12.44 -8.68 -39.00
CA SER A 40 11.64 -8.16 -37.90
C SER A 40 11.38 -6.67 -38.12
N THR A 41 10.11 -6.27 -38.20
CA THR A 41 9.70 -4.86 -38.31
C THR A 41 9.59 -4.19 -36.95
N ALA A 42 10.08 -4.83 -35.87
CA ALA A 42 10.07 -4.29 -34.52
C ALA A 42 10.59 -2.84 -34.36
N PRO A 43 11.50 -2.31 -35.21
CA PRO A 43 11.84 -0.89 -35.19
C PRO A 43 10.65 0.06 -35.33
N SER A 44 9.54 -0.35 -35.98
CA SER A 44 8.32 0.47 -36.06
C SER A 44 7.64 0.67 -34.71
N LEU A 45 7.94 -0.14 -33.69
CA LEU A 45 7.38 -0.05 -32.34
C LEU A 45 8.18 0.86 -31.39
N ILE A 46 9.32 1.41 -31.83
CA ILE A 46 10.17 2.26 -30.98
C ILE A 46 9.37 3.49 -30.49
N GLY A 47 9.38 3.72 -29.18
CA GLY A 47 8.67 4.82 -28.54
C GLY A 47 8.17 4.47 -27.14
N LEU A 48 7.57 5.47 -26.49
CA LEU A 48 6.86 5.28 -25.23
C LEU A 48 5.40 5.00 -25.52
N TRP A 49 4.90 3.90 -24.99
CA TRP A 49 3.51 3.49 -25.12
C TRP A 49 2.85 3.48 -23.75
N SER A 50 1.62 3.97 -23.64
CA SER A 50 0.86 3.87 -22.39
C SER A 50 -0.55 3.33 -22.57
N SER A 51 -1.02 2.63 -21.54
CA SER A 51 -2.42 2.30 -21.33
C SER A 51 -2.77 2.60 -19.88
N GLU A 52 -3.73 3.48 -19.65
CA GLU A 52 -4.24 3.82 -18.32
C GLU A 52 -5.74 3.58 -18.31
N GLN A 53 -6.20 2.64 -17.48
CA GLN A 53 -7.61 2.26 -17.43
C GLN A 53 -8.12 2.27 -16.00
N VAL A 54 -9.28 2.90 -15.80
CA VAL A 54 -10.06 2.71 -14.58
C VAL A 54 -10.96 1.50 -14.78
N THR A 55 -10.77 0.48 -13.97
CA THR A 55 -11.45 -0.82 -14.14
C THR A 55 -12.65 -0.99 -13.20
N GLY A 56 -12.77 -0.13 -12.19
CA GLY A 56 -13.84 -0.19 -11.20
C GLY A 56 -13.55 0.59 -9.92
N PRO A 57 -14.38 0.43 -8.89
CA PRO A 57 -15.74 -0.10 -8.97
C PRO A 57 -16.69 0.94 -9.61
N ASN A 58 -17.71 0.45 -10.32
CA ASN A 58 -18.63 1.30 -11.10
C ASN A 58 -19.71 1.99 -10.27
N VAL A 59 -20.00 1.49 -9.06
CA VAL A 59 -21.00 2.10 -8.16
C VAL A 59 -20.32 3.18 -7.34
N ARG A 60 -20.62 4.44 -7.66
CA ARG A 60 -20.11 5.66 -7.02
C ARG A 60 -21.07 6.83 -7.26
N GLY A 61 -20.84 7.95 -6.60
CA GLY A 61 -21.63 9.18 -6.76
C GLY A 61 -22.63 9.38 -5.61
N GLU A 62 -23.67 10.16 -5.86
CA GLU A 62 -24.67 10.48 -4.83
C GLU A 62 -25.41 9.21 -4.37
N LEU A 63 -25.33 8.94 -3.07
CA LEU A 63 -26.15 8.00 -2.34
C LEU A 63 -27.29 8.77 -1.67
N THR A 64 -28.51 8.28 -1.89
CA THR A 64 -29.71 8.79 -1.26
C THR A 64 -30.36 7.73 -0.40
N ILE A 65 -30.78 8.08 0.81
CA ILE A 65 -31.63 7.25 1.67
C ILE A 65 -32.98 7.97 1.83
N GLU A 66 -34.05 7.30 1.40
CA GLU A 66 -35.42 7.80 1.47
C GLU A 66 -36.26 6.95 2.44
N ALA A 67 -36.98 7.62 3.34
CA ALA A 67 -37.98 7.05 4.21
C ALA A 67 -39.38 7.51 3.77
N ARG A 68 -40.22 6.56 3.35
CA ARG A 68 -41.63 6.79 2.99
C ARG A 68 -42.53 5.92 3.88
N GLY A 69 -42.92 6.47 5.02
CA GLY A 69 -43.65 5.70 6.05
C GLY A 69 -42.78 4.61 6.66
N SER A 70 -43.24 3.35 6.63
CA SER A 70 -42.47 2.20 7.13
C SER A 70 -41.47 1.65 6.11
N ILE A 71 -41.45 2.18 4.88
CA ILE A 71 -40.63 1.67 3.79
C ILE A 71 -39.43 2.57 3.60
N TRP A 72 -38.23 1.98 3.61
CA TRP A 72 -36.96 2.67 3.44
C TRP A 72 -36.21 2.12 2.24
N HIS A 73 -35.68 3.02 1.40
CA HIS A 73 -34.91 2.64 0.21
C HIS A 73 -33.65 3.50 0.07
N ALA A 74 -32.59 2.85 -0.40
CA ALA A 74 -31.36 3.50 -0.82
C ALA A 74 -31.30 3.55 -2.35
N LYS A 75 -30.77 4.64 -2.91
CA LYS A 75 -30.51 4.81 -4.35
C LYS A 75 -29.08 5.29 -4.58
N ILE A 76 -28.37 4.65 -5.50
CA ILE A 76 -27.02 5.06 -5.93
C ILE A 76 -26.73 4.48 -7.32
N ALA A 77 -26.13 5.27 -8.21
CA ALA A 77 -25.73 4.83 -9.56
C ALA A 77 -26.84 4.10 -10.35
N GLY A 78 -28.10 4.54 -10.20
CA GLY A 78 -29.27 3.92 -10.84
C GLY A 78 -29.71 2.58 -10.24
N LEU A 79 -29.10 2.14 -9.14
CA LEU A 79 -29.46 0.95 -8.38
C LEU A 79 -30.26 1.33 -7.14
N GLU A 80 -31.20 0.46 -6.75
CA GLU A 80 -32.00 0.62 -5.54
C GLU A 80 -31.87 -0.60 -4.63
N ALA A 81 -31.95 -0.40 -3.31
CA ALA A 81 -32.01 -1.48 -2.33
C ALA A 81 -32.94 -1.12 -1.16
N PRO A 82 -33.66 -2.09 -0.57
CA PRO A 82 -34.37 -1.87 0.68
C PRO A 82 -33.37 -1.61 1.80
N VAL A 83 -33.67 -0.63 2.65
CA VAL A 83 -32.85 -0.28 3.81
C VAL A 83 -33.40 -0.96 5.05
N GLN A 84 -32.51 -1.61 5.78
CA GLN A 84 -32.79 -2.10 7.13
C GLN A 84 -32.47 -0.97 8.12
N HIS A 85 -33.47 -0.59 8.90
CA HIS A 85 -33.34 0.40 9.94
C HIS A 85 -33.74 -0.23 11.27
N LYS A 86 -32.78 -0.33 12.21
CA LYS A 86 -33.01 -0.85 13.56
C LYS A 86 -32.31 0.04 14.57
N ASN A 87 -33.08 0.61 15.51
CA ASN A 87 -32.61 1.62 16.45
C ASN A 87 -32.02 2.83 15.71
N ASN A 88 -30.72 3.08 15.82
CA ASN A 88 -30.01 4.10 15.04
C ASN A 88 -29.23 3.51 13.86
N ALA A 89 -29.16 2.19 13.71
CA ALA A 89 -28.36 1.52 12.67
C ALA A 89 -29.11 1.47 11.34
N ILE A 90 -28.38 1.77 10.27
CA ILE A 90 -28.84 1.78 8.88
C ILE A 90 -27.92 0.89 8.07
N THR A 91 -28.50 -0.13 7.43
CA THR A 91 -27.75 -1.02 6.53
C THR A 91 -28.52 -1.31 5.25
N PHE A 92 -27.80 -1.56 4.17
CA PHE A 92 -28.37 -2.15 2.96
C PHE A 92 -27.29 -2.84 2.14
N VAL A 93 -27.69 -3.80 1.31
CA VAL A 93 -26.83 -4.46 0.33
C VAL A 93 -27.47 -4.33 -1.04
N LEU A 94 -26.73 -3.85 -2.02
CA LEU A 94 -27.20 -3.77 -3.40
C LEU A 94 -27.35 -5.15 -4.03
N LEU A 95 -28.25 -5.27 -5.00
CA LEU A 95 -28.45 -6.49 -5.78
C LEU A 95 -27.12 -7.03 -6.35
N LYS A 96 -26.95 -8.35 -6.28
CA LYS A 96 -25.71 -9.07 -6.68
C LYS A 96 -24.46 -8.63 -5.91
N ALA A 97 -24.62 -8.11 -4.69
CA ALA A 97 -23.52 -7.66 -3.83
C ALA A 97 -22.62 -6.60 -4.51
N LYS A 98 -23.20 -5.72 -5.34
CA LYS A 98 -22.45 -4.63 -6.02
C LYS A 98 -21.94 -3.53 -5.09
N GLY A 99 -22.29 -3.60 -3.81
CA GLY A 99 -21.92 -2.65 -2.78
C GLY A 99 -22.83 -2.83 -1.55
N GLU A 100 -22.31 -2.46 -0.40
CA GLU A 100 -23.00 -2.50 0.88
C GLU A 100 -22.78 -1.17 1.60
N PHE A 101 -23.74 -0.78 2.43
CA PHE A 101 -23.60 0.35 3.34
C PHE A 101 -23.93 -0.08 4.75
N ARG A 102 -23.12 0.40 5.70
CA ARG A 102 -23.36 0.26 7.13
C ARG A 102 -23.12 1.61 7.80
N GLY A 103 -24.09 2.12 8.53
CA GLY A 103 -23.95 3.39 9.23
C GLY A 103 -24.96 3.58 10.34
N HIS A 104 -24.88 4.75 10.98
CA HIS A 104 -25.69 5.10 12.13
C HIS A 104 -26.20 6.54 12.02
N PHE A 105 -27.42 6.76 12.50
CA PHE A 105 -27.94 8.11 12.72
C PHE A 105 -27.19 8.81 13.84
N SER A 106 -26.91 10.09 13.61
CA SER A 106 -26.67 11.07 14.68
C SER A 106 -27.85 11.12 15.65
N ALA A 107 -27.60 11.55 16.89
CA ALA A 107 -28.62 11.63 17.92
C ALA A 107 -29.81 12.54 17.55
N ASP A 108 -29.58 13.58 16.73
CA ASP A 108 -30.64 14.47 16.23
C ASP A 108 -31.22 14.05 14.87
N ALA A 109 -30.78 12.89 14.35
CA ALA A 109 -31.16 12.31 13.07
C ALA A 109 -30.95 13.25 11.85
N LYS A 110 -30.13 14.29 11.97
CA LYS A 110 -29.83 15.20 10.83
C LYS A 110 -28.74 14.67 9.93
N SER A 111 -27.96 13.71 10.40
CA SER A 111 -26.91 13.08 9.61
C SER A 111 -26.85 11.57 9.83
N ILE A 112 -26.36 10.86 8.83
CA ILE A 112 -26.00 9.44 8.91
C ILE A 112 -24.50 9.36 8.62
N THR A 113 -23.74 8.79 9.54
CA THR A 113 -22.31 8.49 9.36
C THR A 113 -22.14 7.00 9.19
N GLY A 114 -21.34 6.56 8.24
CA GLY A 114 -21.08 5.14 8.04
C GLY A 114 -20.06 4.88 6.96
N ASP A 115 -20.03 3.66 6.48
CA ASP A 115 -19.08 3.18 5.49
C ASP A 115 -19.79 2.58 4.29
N TRP A 116 -19.31 2.96 3.11
CA TRP A 116 -19.54 2.23 1.88
C TRP A 116 -18.52 1.09 1.76
N ILE A 117 -19.03 -0.13 1.60
CA ILE A 117 -18.21 -1.32 1.44
C ILE A 117 -18.27 -1.74 -0.04
N GLN A 118 -17.19 -1.52 -0.76
CA GLN A 118 -17.07 -1.95 -2.15
C GLN A 118 -16.86 -3.48 -2.24
N PRO A 119 -17.33 -4.13 -3.32
CA PRO A 119 -17.07 -5.55 -3.55
C PRO A 119 -15.59 -5.80 -3.87
N THR A 120 -15.21 -7.08 -3.87
CA THR A 120 -13.92 -7.51 -4.41
C THR A 120 -13.84 -7.25 -5.92
N SER A 121 -12.61 -7.14 -6.43
CA SER A 121 -12.34 -6.97 -7.85
C SER A 121 -11.11 -7.76 -8.29
N ASP A 122 -10.95 -7.91 -9.61
CA ASP A 122 -9.80 -8.58 -10.22
C ASP A 122 -8.46 -7.87 -9.94
N VAL A 123 -8.51 -6.61 -9.47
CA VAL A 123 -7.32 -5.77 -9.24
C VAL A 123 -6.82 -5.89 -7.81
N TYR A 124 -7.70 -5.71 -6.82
CA TYR A 124 -7.30 -5.70 -5.41
C TYR A 124 -7.63 -7.00 -4.67
N ASN A 125 -8.50 -7.85 -5.22
CA ASN A 125 -9.02 -9.10 -4.62
C ASN A 125 -9.61 -8.98 -3.20
N ASN A 126 -9.73 -7.76 -2.69
CA ASN A 126 -10.18 -7.42 -1.34
C ASN A 126 -11.40 -6.50 -1.38
N ARG A 127 -12.19 -6.50 -0.31
CA ARG A 127 -13.23 -5.50 -0.07
C ARG A 127 -12.63 -4.34 0.70
N TYR A 128 -13.17 -3.14 0.50
CA TYR A 128 -12.74 -1.95 1.23
C TYR A 128 -13.93 -1.20 1.83
N ALA A 129 -13.81 -0.79 3.09
CA ALA A 129 -14.71 0.16 3.73
C ALA A 129 -14.20 1.59 3.51
N THR A 130 -15.08 2.47 3.06
CA THR A 130 -14.82 3.89 2.79
C THR A 130 -15.81 4.74 3.56
N PRO A 131 -15.38 5.78 4.30
CA PRO A 131 -16.30 6.61 5.07
C PRO A 131 -17.25 7.37 4.15
N VAL A 132 -18.50 7.50 4.60
CA VAL A 132 -19.57 8.23 3.92
C VAL A 132 -20.38 8.98 4.96
N GLN A 133 -20.53 10.28 4.72
CA GLN A 133 -21.39 11.14 5.50
C GLN A 133 -22.59 11.55 4.66
N LEU A 134 -23.80 11.23 5.14
CA LEU A 134 -25.05 11.70 4.58
C LEU A 134 -25.64 12.80 5.46
N SER A 135 -26.18 13.84 4.82
CA SER A 135 -26.86 14.95 5.47
C SER A 135 -28.33 14.99 5.09
N LYS A 136 -29.20 15.30 6.04
CA LYS A 136 -30.64 15.46 5.81
C LYS A 136 -30.88 16.62 4.85
N LYS A 137 -31.58 16.37 3.75
CA LYS A 137 -31.99 17.38 2.78
C LYS A 137 -33.40 17.88 3.07
N THR A 138 -34.31 16.95 3.31
CA THR A 138 -35.70 17.22 3.71
C THR A 138 -36.15 16.13 4.70
N GLU A 139 -37.38 16.23 5.21
CA GLU A 139 -37.94 15.16 6.02
C GLU A 139 -37.92 13.82 5.27
N GLY A 140 -37.40 12.77 5.90
CA GLY A 140 -37.25 11.45 5.30
C GLY A 140 -36.24 11.33 4.15
N LEU A 141 -35.37 12.32 3.92
CA LEU A 141 -34.39 12.28 2.81
C LEU A 141 -32.99 12.68 3.29
N TRP A 142 -32.01 11.77 3.12
CA TRP A 142 -30.60 12.01 3.40
C TRP A 142 -29.77 11.74 2.15
N THR A 143 -28.81 12.61 1.84
CA THR A 143 -27.87 12.41 0.72
C THR A 143 -26.43 12.62 1.12
N GLY A 144 -25.54 11.88 0.48
CA GLY A 144 -24.09 11.97 0.63
C GLY A 144 -23.40 11.43 -0.63
N ASN A 145 -22.09 11.64 -0.76
CA ASN A 145 -21.35 11.15 -1.92
C ASN A 145 -20.52 9.92 -1.54
N VAL A 146 -20.55 8.91 -2.40
CA VAL A 146 -19.76 7.69 -2.27
C VAL A 146 -18.61 7.72 -3.28
N THR A 147 -17.38 7.75 -2.77
CA THR A 147 -16.15 7.72 -3.56
C THR A 147 -15.33 6.48 -3.19
N PRO A 148 -15.62 5.31 -3.77
CA PRO A 148 -14.90 4.08 -3.44
C PRO A 148 -13.44 4.13 -3.89
N LEU A 149 -12.61 3.22 -3.38
CA LEU A 149 -11.22 3.08 -3.82
C LEU A 149 -11.19 2.80 -5.32
N GLN A 150 -10.62 3.73 -6.07
CA GLN A 150 -10.55 3.63 -7.52
C GLN A 150 -9.53 2.57 -7.94
N GLU A 151 -9.99 1.61 -8.74
CA GLU A 151 -9.13 0.62 -9.38
C GLU A 151 -8.60 1.20 -10.69
N LYS A 152 -7.31 1.52 -10.69
CA LYS A 152 -6.60 1.98 -11.89
C LYS A 152 -5.49 0.98 -12.20
N LEU A 153 -5.36 0.61 -13.46
CA LEU A 153 -4.21 -0.11 -13.98
C LEU A 153 -3.53 0.75 -15.03
N SER A 154 -2.24 1.01 -14.81
CA SER A 154 -1.43 1.78 -15.73
C SER A 154 -0.23 0.96 -16.19
N PHE A 155 0.00 0.89 -17.50
CA PHE A 155 1.16 0.25 -18.09
C PHE A 155 1.88 1.22 -19.01
N TYR A 156 3.19 1.30 -18.87
CA TYR A 156 4.06 2.08 -19.74
C TYR A 156 5.13 1.16 -20.32
N PHE A 157 5.19 1.07 -21.65
CA PHE A 157 6.20 0.31 -22.37
C PHE A 157 7.14 1.30 -23.04
N ALA A 158 8.37 1.40 -22.52
CA ALA A 158 9.44 2.13 -23.17
C ALA A 158 10.19 1.18 -24.12
N ILE A 159 9.86 1.25 -25.42
CA ILE A 159 10.43 0.39 -26.46
C ILE A 159 11.57 1.12 -27.17
N GLN A 160 12.76 0.52 -27.18
CA GLN A 160 13.98 1.17 -27.65
C GLN A 160 14.99 0.17 -28.24
N PRO A 161 15.90 0.63 -29.12
CA PRO A 161 17.02 -0.18 -29.58
C PRO A 161 18.00 -0.45 -28.42
N ALA A 162 18.48 -1.70 -28.33
CA ALA A 162 19.55 -2.10 -27.44
C ALA A 162 20.92 -2.02 -28.14
N LYS A 163 22.00 -2.08 -27.36
CA LYS A 163 23.39 -1.98 -27.86
C LYS A 163 23.77 -3.07 -28.87
N ASP A 164 23.12 -4.23 -28.80
CA ASP A 164 23.34 -5.37 -29.69
C ASP A 164 22.48 -5.31 -30.97
N GLY A 165 21.74 -4.21 -31.17
CA GLY A 165 20.85 -4.02 -32.32
C GLY A 165 19.48 -4.69 -32.17
N SER A 166 19.21 -5.40 -31.08
CA SER A 166 17.87 -5.90 -30.77
C SER A 166 16.95 -4.76 -30.33
N ILE A 167 15.62 -5.00 -30.38
CA ILE A 167 14.63 -4.08 -29.80
C ILE A 167 14.22 -4.62 -28.45
N THR A 168 14.18 -3.74 -27.45
CA THR A 168 13.82 -4.08 -26.07
C THR A 168 12.73 -3.17 -25.54
N ALA A 169 11.94 -3.67 -24.59
CA ALA A 169 10.95 -2.91 -23.86
C ALA A 169 11.23 -3.00 -22.35
N THR A 170 11.13 -1.87 -21.66
CA THR A 170 11.00 -1.85 -20.19
C THR A 170 9.56 -1.52 -19.85
N VAL A 171 8.95 -2.33 -18.98
CA VAL A 171 7.56 -2.16 -18.57
C VAL A 171 7.51 -1.53 -17.19
N ARG A 172 6.78 -0.43 -17.05
CA ARG A 172 6.49 0.19 -15.75
C ARG A 172 5.01 0.09 -15.44
N ASN A 173 4.71 -0.34 -14.21
CA ASN A 173 3.38 -0.32 -13.63
C ASN A 173 3.46 0.33 -12.24
N PRO A 174 2.95 1.56 -12.04
CA PRO A 174 3.04 2.27 -10.77
C PRO A 174 2.28 1.61 -9.62
N GLU A 175 1.19 0.91 -9.90
CA GLU A 175 0.26 0.44 -8.86
C GLU A 175 0.78 -0.79 -8.11
N PHE A 176 1.47 -1.70 -8.79
CA PHE A 176 1.95 -2.95 -8.21
C PHE A 176 3.42 -3.24 -8.49
N ASN A 177 4.08 -2.41 -9.30
CA ASN A 177 5.36 -2.77 -9.92
C ASN A 177 5.26 -4.10 -10.70
N TYR A 178 4.10 -4.34 -11.33
CA TYR A 178 3.83 -5.53 -12.13
C TYR A 178 4.94 -5.75 -13.17
N LEU A 179 5.43 -6.99 -13.29
CA LEU A 179 6.59 -7.41 -14.09
C LEU A 179 7.97 -6.89 -13.62
N ALA A 180 8.05 -6.26 -12.44
CA ALA A 180 9.29 -5.87 -11.78
C ALA A 180 10.28 -5.10 -12.68
N ARG A 181 9.77 -4.31 -13.63
CA ARG A 181 10.56 -3.52 -14.60
C ARG A 181 11.61 -4.33 -15.35
N ARG A 182 11.28 -5.58 -15.63
CA ARG A 182 12.13 -6.45 -16.44
C ARG A 182 12.27 -5.90 -17.86
N VAL A 183 13.42 -6.19 -18.46
CA VAL A 183 13.70 -5.89 -19.86
C VAL A 183 13.24 -7.06 -20.71
N TYR A 184 12.44 -6.77 -21.72
CA TYR A 184 11.88 -7.73 -22.65
C TYR A 184 12.47 -7.52 -24.04
N ARG A 185 12.88 -8.59 -24.73
CA ARG A 185 13.14 -8.56 -26.16
C ARG A 185 11.81 -8.47 -26.91
N VAL A 186 11.72 -7.56 -27.86
CA VAL A 186 10.52 -7.31 -28.67
C VAL A 186 10.69 -7.87 -30.07
N GLU A 187 9.73 -8.68 -30.52
CA GLU A 187 9.64 -9.12 -31.90
C GLU A 187 8.28 -8.77 -32.49
N LEU A 188 8.27 -8.32 -33.75
CA LEU A 188 7.06 -8.04 -34.53
C LEU A 188 7.11 -8.85 -35.82
N LYS A 189 6.11 -9.70 -36.05
CA LYS A 189 5.95 -10.56 -37.24
C LYS A 189 4.49 -10.55 -37.68
N ASN A 190 4.21 -10.08 -38.90
CA ASN A 190 2.86 -10.05 -39.48
C ASN A 190 1.80 -9.39 -38.57
N GLY A 191 2.15 -8.27 -37.92
CA GLY A 191 1.26 -7.57 -36.98
C GLY A 191 1.19 -8.19 -35.59
N GLN A 192 1.74 -9.38 -35.36
CA GLN A 192 1.80 -10.00 -34.05
C GLN A 192 3.07 -9.57 -33.31
N VAL A 193 2.92 -9.05 -32.09
CA VAL A 193 4.03 -8.64 -31.23
C VAL A 193 4.23 -9.62 -30.08
N SER A 194 5.49 -9.86 -29.72
CA SER A 194 5.86 -10.64 -28.55
C SER A 194 6.93 -9.93 -27.72
N PHE A 195 6.78 -9.99 -26.41
CA PHE A 195 7.73 -9.50 -25.41
C PHE A 195 8.24 -10.69 -24.61
N SER A 196 9.52 -11.03 -24.77
CA SER A 196 10.11 -12.20 -24.15
C SER A 196 11.27 -11.82 -23.24
N ASN A 197 11.38 -12.48 -22.08
CA ASN A 197 12.52 -12.33 -21.19
C ASN A 197 13.29 -13.64 -21.13
N SER A 198 14.55 -13.65 -21.56
CA SER A 198 15.38 -14.86 -21.56
C SER A 198 15.66 -15.41 -20.16
N LYS A 199 15.60 -14.56 -19.12
CA LYS A 199 15.75 -14.96 -17.71
C LYS A 199 14.46 -15.52 -17.12
N ASP A 200 13.32 -15.30 -17.78
CA ASP A 200 12.04 -15.85 -17.35
C ASP A 200 11.12 -16.11 -18.56
N PRO A 201 11.29 -17.27 -19.21
CA PRO A 201 10.52 -17.63 -20.40
C PRO A 201 9.01 -17.74 -20.17
N ALA A 202 8.56 -17.92 -18.91
CA ALA A 202 7.14 -17.99 -18.58
C ALA A 202 6.45 -16.62 -18.67
N ASN A 203 7.22 -15.53 -18.57
CA ASN A 203 6.75 -14.16 -18.70
C ASN A 203 6.74 -13.69 -20.17
N LEU A 204 6.09 -14.47 -21.05
CA LEU A 204 5.86 -14.09 -22.45
C LEU A 204 4.58 -13.25 -22.55
N LEU A 205 4.71 -11.98 -22.97
CA LEU A 205 3.53 -11.18 -23.34
C LEU A 205 3.33 -11.24 -24.85
N GLN A 206 2.07 -11.31 -25.26
CA GLN A 206 1.68 -11.35 -26.65
C GLN A 206 0.63 -10.29 -26.94
N GLY A 207 0.67 -9.78 -28.16
CA GLY A 207 -0.21 -8.72 -28.58
C GLY A 207 -0.30 -8.61 -30.09
N ASN A 208 -1.03 -7.59 -30.52
CA ASN A 208 -1.16 -7.20 -31.91
C ASN A 208 -0.80 -5.71 -32.07
N TYR A 209 -0.21 -5.38 -33.21
CA TYR A 209 0.08 -4.01 -33.60
C TYR A 209 -0.62 -3.72 -34.93
N ASP A 210 -1.47 -2.69 -34.91
CA ASP A 210 -2.13 -2.17 -36.11
C ASP A 210 -1.37 -0.94 -36.61
N GLU A 211 -0.59 -1.14 -37.68
CA GLU A 211 0.17 -0.10 -38.36
C GLU A 211 -0.71 1.05 -38.91
N LYS A 212 -1.99 0.81 -39.21
CA LYS A 212 -2.87 1.84 -39.78
C LYS A 212 -3.36 2.83 -38.73
N THR A 213 -3.54 2.36 -37.51
CA THR A 213 -4.09 3.15 -36.40
C THR A 213 -3.04 3.54 -35.37
N ASP A 214 -1.81 3.03 -35.52
CA ASP A 214 -0.70 3.12 -34.55
C ASP A 214 -1.15 2.66 -33.16
N ARG A 215 -1.82 1.50 -33.10
CA ARG A 215 -2.34 0.91 -31.86
C ARG A 215 -1.68 -0.41 -31.55
N LEU A 216 -1.26 -0.53 -30.30
CA LEU A 216 -0.69 -1.74 -29.74
C LEU A 216 -1.68 -2.32 -28.73
N SER A 217 -2.07 -3.57 -28.91
CA SER A 217 -2.96 -4.30 -28.00
C SER A 217 -2.17 -5.44 -27.36
N ILE A 218 -2.11 -5.49 -26.03
CA ILE A 218 -1.38 -6.56 -25.30
C ILE A 218 -2.33 -7.26 -24.34
N PHE A 219 -2.35 -8.60 -24.39
CA PHE A 219 -3.12 -9.41 -23.46
C PHE A 219 -2.33 -9.69 -22.18
N PHE A 220 -2.96 -9.43 -21.03
CA PHE A 220 -2.41 -9.74 -19.72
C PHE A 220 -3.24 -10.85 -19.08
N ALA A 221 -2.64 -12.03 -18.91
CA ALA A 221 -3.32 -13.22 -18.41
C ALA A 221 -3.87 -13.03 -17.00
N ASP A 222 -3.11 -12.39 -16.11
CA ASP A 222 -3.50 -12.18 -14.71
C ASP A 222 -4.75 -11.30 -14.57
N PHE A 223 -4.99 -10.39 -15.53
CA PHE A 223 -6.19 -9.55 -15.59
C PHE A 223 -7.24 -10.09 -16.57
N SER A 224 -6.93 -11.21 -17.24
CA SER A 224 -7.76 -11.86 -18.27
C SER A 224 -8.33 -10.90 -19.31
N ARG A 225 -7.54 -9.90 -19.74
CA ARG A 225 -7.98 -8.86 -20.68
C ARG A 225 -6.83 -8.28 -21.50
N SER A 226 -7.19 -7.67 -22.63
CA SER A 226 -6.28 -6.87 -23.44
C SER A 226 -6.31 -5.40 -23.03
N PHE A 227 -5.14 -4.77 -23.11
CA PHE A 227 -4.96 -3.35 -22.92
C PHE A 227 -4.55 -2.72 -24.25
N GLU A 228 -5.25 -1.65 -24.62
CA GLU A 228 -4.93 -0.84 -25.79
C GLU A 228 -3.96 0.26 -25.39
N PHE A 229 -2.88 0.38 -26.14
CA PHE A 229 -1.79 1.31 -25.90
C PHE A 229 -1.75 2.40 -26.96
N VAL A 230 -1.40 3.60 -26.52
CA VAL A 230 -1.17 4.77 -27.36
C VAL A 230 0.31 5.11 -27.32
N ARG A 231 0.90 5.40 -28.48
CA ARG A 231 2.27 5.90 -28.57
C ARG A 231 2.30 7.40 -28.25
N HIS A 232 3.35 7.82 -27.56
CA HIS A 232 3.63 9.22 -27.23
C HIS A 232 4.88 9.68 -27.96
N GLU A 233 4.78 10.82 -28.62
CA GLU A 233 5.90 11.46 -29.34
C GLU A 233 6.70 12.42 -28.43
N ASN A 234 6.10 12.86 -27.32
CA ASN A 234 6.67 13.83 -26.38
C ASN A 234 6.78 13.25 -24.96
N ASP A 235 7.52 13.97 -24.11
CA ASP A 235 7.69 13.63 -22.71
C ASP A 235 6.55 14.19 -21.81
N ASP A 236 5.29 13.99 -22.22
CA ASP A 236 4.08 14.53 -21.57
C ASP A 236 3.24 13.46 -20.82
N VAL A 237 3.82 12.28 -20.63
CA VAL A 237 3.16 11.17 -19.93
C VAL A 237 3.32 11.33 -18.41
N ALA A 238 2.37 12.05 -17.80
CA ALA A 238 2.37 12.40 -16.37
C ALA A 238 2.58 11.21 -15.44
N GLY A 239 2.04 10.04 -15.78
CA GLY A 239 2.20 8.84 -14.98
C GLY A 239 3.57 8.19 -15.11
N TYR A 240 4.33 8.45 -16.19
CA TYR A 240 5.66 7.86 -16.47
C TYR A 240 6.82 8.71 -15.97
N PHE A 241 6.77 10.03 -16.17
CA PHE A 241 7.80 10.96 -15.72
C PHE A 241 7.48 11.55 -14.35
N PRO A 242 8.48 11.97 -13.55
CA PRO A 242 8.23 12.60 -12.25
C PRO A 242 7.33 13.83 -12.35
N ARG A 243 7.52 14.66 -13.39
CA ARG A 243 6.72 15.85 -13.68
C ARG A 243 6.69 16.11 -15.18
N VAL A 244 5.57 16.63 -15.66
CA VAL A 244 5.38 17.03 -17.06
C VAL A 244 5.01 18.52 -17.14
N PRO A 245 5.56 19.29 -18.09
CA PRO A 245 6.62 18.88 -19.03
C PRO A 245 7.96 18.61 -18.33
N ARG A 246 8.79 17.72 -18.89
CA ARG A 246 10.13 17.43 -18.36
C ARG A 246 11.01 18.67 -18.33
N GLY A 247 11.93 18.71 -17.37
CA GLY A 247 12.89 19.81 -17.22
C GLY A 247 12.29 21.10 -16.65
N ALA A 248 11.02 21.08 -16.23
CA ALA A 248 10.44 22.17 -15.45
C ALA A 248 11.24 22.36 -14.15
N ALA A 249 11.83 23.54 -13.97
CA ALA A 249 12.58 23.88 -12.77
C ALA A 249 11.69 23.80 -11.53
N PHE A 250 12.22 23.27 -10.43
CA PHE A 250 11.53 23.32 -9.15
C PHE A 250 11.43 24.76 -8.65
N ALA A 251 10.22 25.15 -8.27
CA ALA A 251 9.96 26.40 -7.56
C ALA A 251 9.15 26.07 -6.32
N TYR A 252 9.78 26.23 -5.15
CA TYR A 252 9.14 25.99 -3.87
C TYR A 252 7.85 26.79 -3.70
N ARG A 253 6.83 26.14 -3.15
CA ARG A 253 5.58 26.78 -2.72
C ARG A 253 5.22 26.32 -1.32
N LYS A 254 4.79 27.27 -0.49
CA LYS A 254 4.16 26.96 0.79
C LYS A 254 2.92 26.08 0.55
N PRO A 255 2.74 24.98 1.32
CA PRO A 255 1.55 24.14 1.26
C PRO A 255 0.25 24.93 1.42
N ALA A 256 -0.78 24.51 0.69
CA ALA A 256 -2.08 25.15 0.76
C ALA A 256 -2.75 24.87 2.12
N ALA A 257 -3.40 25.88 2.68
CA ALA A 257 -4.26 25.66 3.83
C ALA A 257 -5.55 24.98 3.35
N GLU A 258 -5.82 23.78 3.86
CA GLU A 258 -7.04 23.01 3.61
C GLU A 258 -7.87 22.91 4.89
N ASN A 259 -9.10 22.42 4.79
CA ASN A 259 -9.90 22.07 5.96
C ASN A 259 -9.57 20.65 6.46
N ASP A 260 -8.28 20.37 6.62
CA ASP A 260 -7.72 19.08 7.04
C ASP A 260 -7.03 19.17 8.41
N GLY A 261 -7.13 20.31 9.09
CA GLY A 261 -6.57 20.53 10.42
C GLY A 261 -5.08 20.85 10.44
N TRP A 262 -4.38 20.82 9.30
CA TRP A 262 -3.00 21.29 9.23
C TRP A 262 -2.95 22.82 9.25
N SER A 263 -2.08 23.36 10.11
CA SER A 263 -1.54 24.70 9.89
C SER A 263 -0.39 24.61 8.88
N THR A 264 -0.27 25.59 7.98
CA THR A 264 0.82 25.61 6.98
C THR A 264 1.76 26.79 7.17
N ALA A 265 3.04 26.59 6.84
CA ALA A 265 4.09 27.61 6.91
C ALA A 265 5.10 27.46 5.77
N SER A 266 5.91 28.48 5.50
CA SER A 266 7.03 28.31 4.59
C SER A 266 8.16 27.50 5.26
N LEU A 267 9.07 26.90 4.48
CA LEU A 267 10.28 26.26 5.00
C LEU A 267 11.06 27.20 5.93
N THR A 268 11.24 28.46 5.52
CA THR A 268 12.00 29.46 6.29
C THR A 268 11.29 29.89 7.58
N ASP A 269 9.95 29.91 7.60
CA ASP A 269 9.18 30.28 8.81
C ASP A 269 9.38 29.28 9.96
N VAL A 270 9.75 28.04 9.63
CA VAL A 270 10.06 26.97 10.59
C VAL A 270 11.57 26.70 10.68
N GLY A 271 12.41 27.62 10.20
CA GLY A 271 13.86 27.51 10.29
C GLY A 271 14.48 26.37 9.46
N LEU A 272 13.84 25.96 8.36
CA LEU A 272 14.43 25.04 7.38
C LEU A 272 15.10 25.82 6.25
N ASN A 273 16.35 25.47 5.95
CA ASN A 273 17.05 25.93 4.75
C ASN A 273 16.43 25.28 3.50
N PRO A 274 15.92 26.07 2.53
CA PRO A 274 15.33 25.51 1.32
C PRO A 274 16.31 24.78 0.40
N THR A 275 17.61 25.04 0.48
CA THR A 275 18.60 24.54 -0.50
C THR A 275 18.71 23.01 -0.51
N PRO A 276 18.93 22.30 0.61
CA PRO A 276 18.99 20.84 0.60
C PRO A 276 17.67 20.18 0.17
N ILE A 277 16.53 20.75 0.58
CA ILE A 277 15.19 20.28 0.18
C ILE A 277 14.99 20.42 -1.32
N SER A 278 15.36 21.57 -1.89
CA SER A 278 15.28 21.82 -3.33
C SER A 278 16.18 20.85 -4.10
N ALA A 279 17.38 20.55 -3.59
CA ALA A 279 18.27 19.57 -4.20
C ALA A 279 17.70 18.14 -4.21
N LEU A 280 16.99 17.74 -3.15
CA LEU A 280 16.28 16.46 -3.12
C LEU A 280 15.15 16.42 -4.16
N ILE A 281 14.38 17.50 -4.29
CA ILE A 281 13.28 17.56 -5.27
C ILE A 281 13.83 17.55 -6.69
N GLU A 282 14.89 18.31 -6.98
CA GLU A 282 15.57 18.28 -8.28
C GLU A 282 16.16 16.89 -8.58
N LYS A 283 16.69 16.18 -7.58
CA LYS A 283 17.11 14.78 -7.73
C LYS A 283 15.94 13.86 -8.14
N ILE A 284 14.75 14.06 -7.59
CA ILE A 284 13.55 13.30 -7.98
C ILE A 284 13.09 13.70 -9.39
N LEU A 285 13.03 14.99 -9.71
CA LEU A 285 12.60 15.50 -11.01
C LEU A 285 13.54 15.10 -12.17
N SER A 286 14.84 14.99 -11.88
CA SER A 286 15.86 14.58 -12.84
C SER A 286 15.96 13.05 -13.02
N ALA A 287 15.21 12.27 -12.22
CA ALA A 287 15.25 10.81 -12.30
C ALA A 287 14.76 10.31 -13.67
N ASP A 288 15.56 9.46 -14.30
CA ASP A 288 15.19 8.75 -15.51
C ASP A 288 14.38 7.50 -15.14
N PRO A 289 13.08 7.42 -15.48
CA PRO A 289 12.24 6.26 -15.14
C PRO A 289 12.75 4.94 -15.69
N LEU A 290 13.57 4.98 -16.74
CA LEU A 290 14.14 3.80 -17.41
C LEU A 290 15.39 3.29 -16.70
N ASN A 291 16.37 4.17 -16.46
CA ASN A 291 17.71 3.77 -16.03
C ASN A 291 17.97 3.97 -14.53
N ASN A 292 17.38 5.00 -13.92
CA ASN A 292 17.58 5.33 -12.52
C ASN A 292 16.27 5.85 -11.88
N PRO A 293 15.23 5.00 -11.80
CA PRO A 293 13.94 5.44 -11.31
C PRO A 293 13.98 5.75 -9.82
N VAL A 294 13.56 6.96 -9.46
CA VAL A 294 13.27 7.36 -8.07
C VAL A 294 11.76 7.39 -7.94
N ASN A 295 11.14 6.24 -7.62
CA ASN A 295 9.68 6.07 -7.65
C ASN A 295 8.95 6.66 -6.44
N ILE A 296 9.37 7.84 -6.01
CA ILE A 296 8.70 8.62 -5.00
C ILE A 296 7.48 9.27 -5.67
N HIS A 297 6.29 8.98 -5.16
CA HIS A 297 5.01 9.53 -5.63
C HIS A 297 4.62 10.79 -4.84
N SER A 298 5.04 10.89 -3.59
CA SER A 298 4.84 12.08 -2.74
C SER A 298 6.02 12.27 -1.79
N LEU A 299 6.30 13.53 -1.45
CA LEU A 299 7.19 13.93 -0.36
C LEU A 299 6.53 15.05 0.43
N LEU A 300 6.26 14.81 1.71
CA LEU A 300 5.70 15.80 2.63
C LEU A 300 6.64 16.01 3.83
N ILE A 301 6.71 17.24 4.31
CA ILE A 301 7.46 17.58 5.53
C ILE A 301 6.60 18.48 6.40
N ALA A 302 6.44 18.10 7.67
CA ALA A 302 5.91 18.94 8.72
C ALA A 302 6.98 19.23 9.78
N ARG A 303 7.03 20.46 10.28
CA ARG A 303 7.93 20.85 11.38
C ARG A 303 7.23 21.83 12.29
N HIS A 304 7.43 21.72 13.60
CA HIS A 304 6.78 22.57 14.61
C HIS A 304 5.25 22.56 14.50
N GLY A 305 4.68 21.39 14.20
CA GLY A 305 3.24 21.19 14.02
C GLY A 305 2.65 21.84 12.76
N LYS A 306 3.50 22.24 11.79
CA LYS A 306 3.05 22.88 10.55
C LYS A 306 3.52 22.12 9.32
N LEU A 307 2.62 21.90 8.36
CA LEU A 307 2.97 21.37 7.04
C LEU A 307 3.71 22.46 6.24
N VAL A 308 4.93 22.15 5.80
CA VAL A 308 5.87 23.12 5.21
C VAL A 308 6.34 22.75 3.81
N LEU A 309 6.15 21.49 3.41
CA LEU A 309 6.35 21.00 2.06
C LEU A 309 5.30 19.92 1.74
N GLU A 310 4.74 19.98 0.54
CA GLU A 310 4.03 18.86 -0.10
C GLU A 310 4.35 18.87 -1.59
N GLU A 311 4.90 17.78 -2.11
CA GLU A 311 5.21 17.62 -3.53
C GLU A 311 4.70 16.26 -4.00
N TYR A 312 4.17 16.23 -5.22
CA TYR A 312 3.61 15.04 -5.84
C TYR A 312 4.23 14.81 -7.22
N PHE A 313 4.43 13.53 -7.56
CA PHE A 313 5.14 13.10 -8.76
C PHE A 313 4.39 11.99 -9.47
N TYR A 314 4.76 11.71 -10.73
CA TYR A 314 4.21 10.59 -11.51
C TYR A 314 2.67 10.60 -11.61
N GLY A 315 2.07 11.80 -11.70
CA GLY A 315 0.62 11.99 -11.81
C GLY A 315 -0.17 11.76 -10.52
N PHE A 316 0.50 11.52 -9.39
CA PHE A 316 -0.12 11.54 -8.08
C PHE A 316 -0.42 12.99 -7.64
N ASN A 317 -1.32 13.14 -6.67
CA ASN A 317 -1.73 14.43 -6.11
C ASN A 317 -2.25 14.26 -4.67
N GLY A 318 -2.52 15.38 -4.00
CA GLY A 318 -2.94 15.39 -2.60
C GLY A 318 -4.29 14.76 -2.29
N GLU A 319 -5.19 14.63 -3.28
CA GLU A 319 -6.52 14.01 -3.10
C GLU A 319 -6.49 12.49 -3.23
N ARG A 320 -5.46 11.94 -3.88
CA ARG A 320 -5.36 10.50 -4.13
C ARG A 320 -4.87 9.78 -2.88
N ALA A 321 -5.70 8.88 -2.34
CA ALA A 321 -5.29 7.94 -1.31
C ALA A 321 -4.20 6.99 -1.85
N HIS A 322 -3.20 6.72 -1.03
CA HIS A 322 -2.09 5.85 -1.35
C HIS A 322 -2.17 4.58 -0.50
N ASP A 323 -1.84 3.43 -1.09
CA ASP A 323 -1.69 2.18 -0.34
C ASP A 323 -0.53 2.34 0.65
N MET A 324 -0.81 2.24 1.94
CA MET A 324 0.21 2.30 3.00
C MET A 324 0.98 0.98 3.14
N ARG A 325 0.52 -0.11 2.50
CA ARG A 325 1.07 -1.46 2.68
C ARG A 325 1.23 -1.77 4.16
N SER A 326 2.44 -2.17 4.58
CA SER A 326 2.74 -2.50 5.98
C SER A 326 2.81 -1.28 6.91
N ALA A 327 2.95 -0.04 6.41
CA ALA A 327 2.91 1.13 7.29
C ALA A 327 1.58 1.24 8.04
N ALA A 328 0.49 0.69 7.47
CA ALA A 328 -0.80 0.60 8.13
C ALA A 328 -0.83 -0.35 9.35
N LYS A 329 0.16 -1.23 9.54
CA LYS A 329 0.27 -2.06 10.76
C LYS A 329 0.33 -1.21 12.03
N THR A 330 0.97 -0.06 11.95
CA THR A 330 1.08 0.91 13.05
C THR A 330 -0.29 1.42 13.51
N LEU A 331 -1.33 1.35 12.69
CA LEU A 331 -2.69 1.74 13.08
C LEU A 331 -3.27 0.81 14.15
N ALA A 332 -2.97 -0.49 14.14
CA ALA A 332 -3.57 -1.43 15.11
C ALA A 332 -3.15 -1.13 16.56
N PRO A 333 -1.84 -0.98 16.88
CA PRO A 333 -1.40 -0.53 18.20
C PRO A 333 -1.93 0.85 18.59
N VAL A 334 -2.12 1.76 17.63
CA VAL A 334 -2.74 3.07 17.90
C VAL A 334 -4.19 2.91 18.34
N LEU A 335 -4.98 2.09 17.63
CA LEU A 335 -6.36 1.82 18.01
C LEU A 335 -6.44 1.12 19.38
N ALA A 336 -5.48 0.23 19.70
CA ALA A 336 -5.39 -0.39 21.02
C ALA A 336 -5.11 0.65 22.11
N GLY A 337 -4.21 1.60 21.87
CA GLY A 337 -3.94 2.70 22.79
C GLY A 337 -5.11 3.64 22.98
N ILE A 338 -5.85 3.93 21.91
CA ILE A 338 -7.09 4.71 21.96
C ILE A 338 -8.15 3.97 22.77
N ALA A 339 -8.35 2.67 22.54
CA ALA A 339 -9.29 1.86 23.30
C ALA A 339 -8.92 1.84 24.80
N HIS A 340 -7.63 1.64 25.12
CA HIS A 340 -7.10 1.71 26.48
C HIS A 340 -7.37 3.08 27.13
N HIS A 341 -7.03 4.17 26.43
CA HIS A 341 -7.24 5.54 26.90
C HIS A 341 -8.72 5.82 27.19
N ARG A 342 -9.63 5.20 26.45
CA ARG A 342 -11.08 5.31 26.61
C ARG A 342 -11.68 4.35 27.64
N GLY A 343 -10.84 3.60 28.37
CA GLY A 343 -11.25 2.75 29.47
C GLY A 343 -11.62 1.32 29.08
N ALA A 344 -11.35 0.89 27.85
CA ALA A 344 -11.42 -0.53 27.51
C ALA A 344 -10.40 -1.31 28.36
N LYS A 345 -10.78 -2.51 28.81
CA LYS A 345 -9.87 -3.42 29.55
C LYS A 345 -8.91 -4.12 28.60
N LEU A 346 -8.06 -3.32 27.97
CA LEU A 346 -7.07 -3.71 26.98
C LEU A 346 -5.81 -2.90 27.25
N GLY A 347 -4.64 -3.53 27.21
CA GLY A 347 -3.34 -2.92 27.49
C GLY A 347 -2.23 -3.96 27.28
N PRO A 348 -0.94 -3.57 27.38
CA PRO A 348 0.20 -4.43 26.98
C PRO A 348 0.15 -5.83 27.60
N GLU A 349 -0.17 -5.92 28.90
CA GLU A 349 -0.24 -7.18 29.66
C GLU A 349 -1.51 -8.02 29.44
N THR A 350 -2.43 -7.56 28.59
CA THR A 350 -3.72 -8.25 28.38
C THR A 350 -3.50 -9.59 27.71
N ARG A 351 -3.95 -10.68 28.34
CA ARG A 351 -3.88 -12.04 27.77
C ARG A 351 -4.78 -12.14 26.54
N ILE A 352 -4.24 -12.68 25.45
CA ILE A 352 -4.93 -12.73 24.15
C ILE A 352 -6.11 -13.71 24.15
N TYR A 353 -5.87 -14.98 24.48
CA TYR A 353 -6.88 -16.03 24.33
C TYR A 353 -8.19 -15.82 25.11
N PRO A 354 -8.21 -15.22 26.32
CA PRO A 354 -9.45 -14.87 27.00
C PRO A 354 -10.34 -13.89 26.22
N LEU A 355 -9.79 -13.03 25.38
CA LEU A 355 -10.56 -12.09 24.56
C LEU A 355 -11.36 -12.79 23.46
N PHE A 356 -10.99 -14.03 23.10
CA PHE A 356 -11.54 -14.76 21.96
C PHE A 356 -12.21 -16.08 22.38
N ALA A 357 -12.88 -16.09 23.53
CA ALA A 357 -13.48 -17.30 24.09
C ALA A 357 -14.52 -17.95 23.15
N GLU A 358 -15.15 -17.15 22.27
CA GLU A 358 -16.10 -17.59 21.24
C GLU A 358 -15.49 -18.54 20.21
N TYR A 359 -14.17 -18.55 20.07
CA TYR A 359 -13.46 -19.39 19.10
C TYR A 359 -13.02 -20.75 19.64
N LYS A 360 -13.37 -21.11 20.88
CA LYS A 360 -13.05 -22.45 21.41
C LYS A 360 -13.76 -23.56 20.62
N PRO A 361 -13.11 -24.70 20.36
CA PRO A 361 -11.73 -25.04 20.72
C PRO A 361 -10.66 -24.43 19.78
N PHE A 362 -9.48 -24.17 20.34
CA PHE A 362 -8.30 -23.72 19.60
C PHE A 362 -7.45 -24.92 19.14
N ALA A 363 -7.01 -24.90 17.89
CA ALA A 363 -6.05 -25.88 17.40
C ALA A 363 -4.65 -25.58 17.94
N ASN A 364 -3.79 -26.62 17.96
CA ASN A 364 -2.40 -26.52 18.40
C ASN A 364 -2.24 -25.84 19.78
N TRP A 365 -3.16 -26.14 20.72
CA TRP A 365 -3.12 -25.56 22.05
C TRP A 365 -1.84 -25.97 22.79
N SER A 366 -1.20 -25.01 23.47
CA SER A 366 -0.03 -25.22 24.31
C SER A 366 -0.06 -24.25 25.49
N GLU A 367 0.69 -24.53 26.56
CA GLU A 367 0.79 -23.62 27.70
C GLU A 367 1.36 -22.24 27.27
N ARG A 368 2.23 -22.21 26.25
CA ARG A 368 2.80 -20.97 25.69
C ARG A 368 1.73 -19.98 25.25
N LYS A 369 0.68 -20.47 24.58
CA LYS A 369 -0.47 -19.67 24.13
C LYS A 369 -1.17 -18.96 25.29
N SER A 370 -1.23 -19.58 26.48
CA SER A 370 -1.81 -18.96 27.67
C SER A 370 -1.00 -17.76 28.20
N LYS A 371 0.28 -17.66 27.83
CA LYS A 371 1.21 -16.58 28.21
C LYS A 371 1.26 -15.46 27.18
N LEU A 372 0.59 -15.59 26.03
CA LEU A 372 0.58 -14.56 25.01
C LEU A 372 -0.16 -13.31 25.48
N THR A 373 0.45 -12.14 25.32
CA THR A 373 -0.10 -10.83 25.70
C THR A 373 -0.26 -9.94 24.47
N LEU A 374 -0.96 -8.81 24.61
CA LEU A 374 -1.07 -7.80 23.57
C LEU A 374 0.28 -7.20 23.18
N GLU A 375 1.15 -6.97 24.17
CA GLU A 375 2.51 -6.51 23.95
C GLU A 375 3.26 -7.42 22.98
N HIS A 376 3.26 -8.73 23.22
CA HIS A 376 3.97 -9.68 22.36
C HIS A 376 3.51 -9.63 20.89
N LEU A 377 2.24 -9.33 20.63
CA LEU A 377 1.74 -9.13 19.27
C LEU A 377 2.24 -7.82 18.67
N MET A 378 2.19 -6.72 19.44
CA MET A 378 2.58 -5.39 18.98
C MET A 378 4.10 -5.26 18.76
N THR A 379 4.90 -6.05 19.48
CA THR A 379 6.37 -6.07 19.41
C THR A 379 6.93 -7.16 18.50
N MET A 380 6.07 -7.93 17.81
CA MET A 380 6.46 -9.01 16.91
C MET A 380 7.25 -10.14 17.61
N THR A 381 6.93 -10.41 18.88
CA THR A 381 7.56 -11.45 19.70
C THR A 381 6.53 -12.48 20.17
N SER A 382 5.51 -12.77 19.35
CA SER A 382 4.42 -13.69 19.74
C SER A 382 4.89 -15.13 19.92
N GLY A 383 5.89 -15.54 19.14
CA GLY A 383 6.38 -16.92 19.06
C GLY A 383 5.50 -17.85 18.23
N TYR A 384 4.52 -17.34 17.50
CA TYR A 384 3.77 -18.14 16.52
C TYR A 384 4.67 -18.66 15.41
N ALA A 385 4.27 -19.76 14.77
CA ALA A 385 4.82 -20.19 13.49
C ALA A 385 4.33 -19.24 12.37
N CYS A 386 4.85 -18.01 12.38
CA CYS A 386 4.47 -16.93 11.49
C CYS A 386 5.71 -16.10 11.19
N ASP A 387 6.13 -16.08 9.93
CA ASP A 387 7.22 -15.23 9.44
C ASP A 387 6.88 -14.87 8.00
N ASP A 388 6.62 -13.59 7.75
CA ASP A 388 6.27 -13.11 6.41
C ASP A 388 7.46 -13.13 5.44
N ASN A 389 8.67 -13.43 5.92
CA ASN A 389 9.87 -13.60 5.10
C ASN A 389 10.18 -15.08 4.79
N ASP A 390 9.37 -16.01 5.28
CA ASP A 390 9.50 -17.45 5.02
C ASP A 390 8.21 -18.00 4.41
N ASP A 391 8.20 -18.19 3.09
CA ASP A 391 7.10 -18.78 2.31
C ASP A 391 6.68 -20.18 2.81
N SER A 392 7.47 -20.85 3.64
CA SER A 392 7.10 -22.15 4.22
C SER A 392 6.36 -22.03 5.56
N SER A 393 6.38 -20.84 6.17
CA SER A 393 5.76 -20.58 7.45
C SER A 393 4.23 -20.65 7.33
N PRO A 394 3.53 -21.38 8.21
CA PRO A 394 2.08 -21.54 8.10
C PRO A 394 1.33 -20.24 8.39
N GLY A 395 1.90 -19.33 9.17
CA GLY A 395 1.33 -18.02 9.48
C GLY A 395 1.69 -16.91 8.51
N GLU A 396 2.51 -17.18 7.49
CA GLU A 396 2.90 -16.20 6.47
C GLU A 396 1.66 -15.52 5.85
N GLU A 397 1.77 -14.21 5.59
CA GLU A 397 0.66 -13.36 5.16
C GLU A 397 -0.12 -13.92 3.95
N ASN A 398 0.56 -14.34 2.89
CA ASN A 398 -0.09 -14.89 1.69
C ASN A 398 -0.77 -16.23 1.98
N HIS A 399 -0.17 -17.12 2.77
CA HIS A 399 -0.78 -18.37 3.20
C HIS A 399 -2.08 -18.13 3.95
N MET A 400 -2.10 -17.17 4.89
CA MET A 400 -3.30 -16.78 5.62
C MET A 400 -4.37 -16.19 4.70
N GLN A 401 -3.99 -15.30 3.77
CA GLN A 401 -4.93 -14.56 2.92
C GLN A 401 -5.48 -15.39 1.74
N GLN A 402 -4.69 -16.32 1.19
CA GLN A 402 -5.06 -17.08 -0.01
C GLN A 402 -5.85 -18.36 0.30
N GLN A 403 -5.71 -18.90 1.50
CA GLN A 403 -6.50 -20.07 1.92
C GLN A 403 -7.97 -19.71 2.15
N THR A 404 -8.88 -20.62 1.83
CA THR A 404 -10.33 -20.44 1.97
C THR A 404 -10.95 -21.31 3.07
N LYS A 405 -10.14 -22.17 3.72
CA LYS A 405 -10.62 -23.13 4.73
C LYS A 405 -11.04 -22.44 6.02
N GLN A 406 -10.40 -21.33 6.36
CA GLN A 406 -10.70 -20.53 7.54
C GLN A 406 -10.72 -19.03 7.15
N PRO A 407 -11.88 -18.49 6.74
CA PRO A 407 -12.00 -17.09 6.30
C PRO A 407 -11.88 -16.09 7.45
N ASP A 408 -12.02 -16.52 8.71
CA ASP A 408 -11.77 -15.69 9.88
C ASP A 408 -10.29 -15.76 10.24
N TRP A 409 -9.55 -14.74 9.80
CA TRP A 409 -8.10 -14.70 10.02
C TRP A 409 -7.72 -14.50 11.48
N TYR A 410 -8.59 -14.02 12.36
CA TYR A 410 -8.31 -14.04 13.81
C TYR A 410 -8.28 -15.47 14.33
N LYS A 411 -9.28 -16.28 13.93
CA LYS A 411 -9.30 -17.71 14.25
C LYS A 411 -8.10 -18.44 13.65
N TYR A 412 -7.74 -18.11 12.41
CA TYR A 412 -6.57 -18.68 11.75
C TYR A 412 -5.29 -18.46 12.57
N THR A 413 -5.00 -17.21 12.97
CA THR A 413 -3.83 -16.87 13.79
C THR A 413 -3.84 -17.62 15.13
N LEU A 414 -4.99 -17.62 15.83
CA LEU A 414 -5.11 -18.28 17.14
C LEU A 414 -4.89 -19.79 17.08
N ASP A 415 -5.11 -20.41 15.92
CA ASP A 415 -4.92 -21.83 15.64
C ASP A 415 -3.49 -22.18 15.20
N LEU A 416 -2.63 -21.21 14.88
CA LEU A 416 -1.25 -21.46 14.45
C LEU A 416 -0.45 -22.22 15.53
N PRO A 417 0.50 -23.10 15.14
CA PRO A 417 1.49 -23.64 16.07
C PRO A 417 2.35 -22.55 16.71
N MET A 418 2.99 -22.87 17.84
CA MET A 418 4.00 -22.02 18.48
C MET A 418 5.40 -22.57 18.18
N MET A 419 6.32 -21.73 17.72
CA MET A 419 7.73 -22.09 17.50
C MET A 419 8.59 -21.81 18.74
N SER A 420 8.30 -20.72 19.44
CA SER A 420 9.02 -20.29 20.65
C SER A 420 8.05 -19.86 21.75
N ASP A 421 8.59 -19.56 22.93
CA ASP A 421 7.84 -18.88 23.99
C ASP A 421 7.60 -17.40 23.60
N PRO A 422 6.43 -16.81 23.91
CA PRO A 422 6.19 -15.39 23.68
C PRO A 422 7.13 -14.49 24.49
N GLY A 423 7.52 -13.36 23.89
CA GLY A 423 8.44 -12.37 24.44
C GLY A 423 9.88 -12.55 23.95
N GLY A 424 10.81 -11.77 24.52
CA GLY A 424 12.23 -11.76 24.15
C GLY A 424 12.63 -10.54 23.33
N GLU A 425 13.91 -10.45 22.99
CA GLU A 425 14.51 -9.26 22.32
C GLU A 425 14.51 -9.38 20.78
N HIS A 426 14.14 -10.54 20.23
CA HIS A 426 14.19 -10.82 18.80
C HIS A 426 12.79 -10.88 18.20
N ALA A 427 12.52 -9.96 17.28
CA ALA A 427 11.27 -9.90 16.53
C ALA A 427 11.27 -10.86 15.32
N ILE A 428 10.11 -11.47 15.05
CA ILE A 428 9.82 -12.20 13.81
C ILE A 428 8.62 -11.50 13.16
N TYR A 429 8.80 -11.04 11.92
CA TYR A 429 7.83 -10.16 11.28
C TYR A 429 6.58 -10.95 10.88
N CYS A 430 5.44 -10.64 11.50
CA CYS A 430 4.21 -11.41 11.34
C CYS A 430 2.98 -10.50 11.17
N SER A 431 2.40 -10.48 9.96
CA SER A 431 1.17 -9.70 9.71
C SER A 431 -0.04 -10.24 10.48
N ALA A 432 -0.06 -11.55 10.75
CA ALA A 432 -1.13 -12.20 11.49
C ALA A 432 -1.22 -11.71 12.96
N ASP A 433 -0.08 -11.34 13.56
CA ASP A 433 -0.01 -10.79 14.92
C ASP A 433 -0.68 -9.42 15.01
N ILE A 434 -0.32 -8.50 14.11
CA ILE A 434 -0.90 -7.15 14.09
C ILE A 434 -2.39 -7.20 13.71
N ASN A 435 -2.78 -8.13 12.84
CA ASN A 435 -4.20 -8.33 12.57
C ASN A 435 -4.96 -8.75 13.84
N LEU A 436 -4.37 -9.62 14.67
CA LEU A 436 -4.95 -10.06 15.94
C LEU A 436 -4.95 -8.96 17.03
N VAL A 437 -4.04 -7.97 16.96
CA VAL A 437 -4.16 -6.72 17.75
C VAL A 437 -5.48 -6.01 17.40
N GLY A 438 -5.81 -5.89 16.10
CA GLY A 438 -7.10 -5.38 15.64
C GLY A 438 -8.28 -6.17 16.22
N GLY A 439 -8.25 -7.50 16.13
CA GLY A 439 -9.27 -8.36 16.75
C GLY A 439 -9.41 -8.15 18.27
N SER A 440 -8.30 -7.84 18.96
CA SER A 440 -8.30 -7.55 20.39
C SER A 440 -9.01 -6.23 20.71
N VAL A 441 -8.84 -5.20 19.86
CA VAL A 441 -9.60 -3.95 19.95
C VAL A 441 -11.09 -4.18 19.74
N ARG A 442 -11.45 -4.92 18.67
CA ARG A 442 -12.85 -5.30 18.39
C ARG A 442 -13.47 -5.97 19.61
N ASN A 443 -12.82 -6.97 20.18
CA ASN A 443 -13.39 -7.73 21.30
C ASN A 443 -13.40 -6.95 22.63
N ALA A 444 -12.42 -6.08 22.88
CA ALA A 444 -12.42 -5.26 24.07
C ALA A 444 -13.47 -4.13 24.04
N THR A 445 -13.79 -3.61 22.85
CA THR A 445 -14.71 -2.47 22.65
C THR A 445 -16.10 -2.88 22.22
N GLN A 446 -16.26 -4.08 21.66
CA GLN A 446 -17.46 -4.58 20.99
C GLN A 446 -17.90 -3.70 19.80
N ALA A 447 -16.99 -2.88 19.27
CA ALA A 447 -17.20 -2.05 18.10
C ALA A 447 -16.66 -2.74 16.84
N TRP A 448 -17.27 -2.45 15.70
CA TRP A 448 -16.73 -2.82 14.40
C TRP A 448 -15.52 -1.94 14.10
N LEU A 449 -14.41 -2.53 13.63
CA LEU A 449 -13.14 -1.81 13.55
C LEU A 449 -13.18 -0.57 12.63
N PRO A 450 -13.80 -0.60 11.44
CA PRO A 450 -13.95 0.61 10.61
C PRO A 450 -14.68 1.76 11.31
N GLU A 451 -15.74 1.47 12.06
CA GLU A 451 -16.47 2.47 12.84
C GLU A 451 -15.61 3.03 13.99
N PHE A 452 -14.90 2.15 14.71
CA PHE A 452 -13.99 2.57 15.78
C PHE A 452 -12.83 3.43 15.25
N PHE A 453 -12.27 3.06 14.10
CA PHE A 453 -11.23 3.82 13.40
C PHE A 453 -11.74 5.20 12.98
N ASP A 454 -12.91 5.26 12.33
CA ASP A 454 -13.54 6.52 11.92
C ASP A 454 -13.76 7.45 13.12
N GLU A 455 -14.41 6.94 14.17
CA GLU A 455 -14.85 7.73 15.30
C GLU A 455 -13.70 8.28 16.15
N TYR A 456 -12.69 7.44 16.41
CA TYR A 456 -11.69 7.76 17.42
C TYR A 456 -10.30 8.07 16.87
N LEU A 457 -10.05 7.84 15.58
CA LEU A 457 -8.79 8.21 14.95
C LEU A 457 -9.00 9.14 13.75
N ALA A 458 -9.76 8.69 12.75
CA ALA A 458 -9.87 9.39 11.47
C ALA A 458 -10.54 10.76 11.62
N ARG A 459 -11.74 10.84 12.22
CA ARG A 459 -12.42 12.12 12.45
C ARG A 459 -11.67 13.05 13.39
N PRO A 460 -11.13 12.59 14.54
CA PRO A 460 -10.29 13.44 15.40
C PRO A 460 -9.08 14.03 14.68
N LEU A 461 -8.40 13.26 13.83
CA LEU A 461 -7.30 13.73 12.98
C LEU A 461 -7.76 14.42 11.69
N GLN A 462 -9.07 14.53 11.47
CA GLN A 462 -9.67 15.14 10.29
C GLN A 462 -9.16 14.49 8.99
N PHE A 463 -9.09 13.17 8.97
CA PHE A 463 -8.85 12.42 7.74
C PHE A 463 -9.97 12.70 6.76
N HIS A 464 -9.62 12.88 5.48
CA HIS A 464 -10.61 13.12 4.45
C HIS A 464 -11.05 11.81 3.80
N THR A 465 -10.28 11.29 2.85
CA THR A 465 -10.61 10.05 2.15
C THR A 465 -9.61 8.97 2.52
N TYR A 466 -10.13 7.85 3.01
CA TYR A 466 -9.37 6.64 3.29
C TYR A 466 -10.19 5.40 2.93
N HIS A 467 -9.50 4.27 2.76
CA HIS A 467 -10.14 2.99 2.49
C HIS A 467 -9.50 1.90 3.34
N LEU A 468 -10.28 1.28 4.22
CA LEU A 468 -9.82 0.20 5.08
C LEU A 468 -10.01 -1.15 4.38
N ASN A 469 -8.94 -1.90 4.22
CA ASN A 469 -8.97 -3.27 3.71
C ASN A 469 -9.79 -4.15 4.67
N LEU A 470 -10.68 -4.98 4.15
CA LEU A 470 -11.52 -5.88 4.93
C LEU A 470 -11.14 -7.34 4.72
N MET A 471 -11.13 -8.09 5.81
CA MET A 471 -11.05 -9.54 5.79
C MET A 471 -12.34 -10.15 5.20
N PRO A 472 -12.35 -11.44 4.81
CA PRO A 472 -13.55 -12.12 4.33
C PRO A 472 -14.75 -12.05 5.29
N THR A 473 -14.51 -11.91 6.60
CA THR A 473 -15.56 -11.73 7.63
C THR A 473 -16.20 -10.34 7.64
N GLY A 474 -15.62 -9.36 6.94
CA GLY A 474 -16.08 -7.97 6.91
C GLY A 474 -15.51 -7.08 8.02
N GLU A 475 -14.66 -7.61 8.91
CA GLU A 475 -13.84 -6.80 9.82
C GLU A 475 -12.63 -6.19 9.09
N ALA A 476 -12.09 -5.08 9.62
CA ALA A 476 -10.88 -4.49 9.06
C ALA A 476 -9.67 -5.43 9.22
N TYR A 477 -8.91 -5.61 8.14
CA TYR A 477 -7.61 -6.25 8.17
C TYR A 477 -6.58 -5.24 8.66
N MET A 478 -6.02 -5.49 9.86
CA MET A 478 -5.06 -4.56 10.47
C MET A 478 -3.59 -4.93 10.18
N GLY A 479 -3.34 -6.02 9.46
CA GLY A 479 -2.00 -6.41 9.02
C GLY A 479 -1.43 -5.53 7.90
N GLY A 480 -2.22 -4.64 7.29
CA GLY A 480 -1.75 -3.68 6.29
C GLY A 480 -2.82 -3.32 5.25
N GLY A 481 -2.40 -2.60 4.21
CA GLY A 481 -3.22 -2.36 3.02
C GLY A 481 -4.34 -1.34 3.18
N ALA A 482 -4.31 -0.51 4.22
CA ALA A 482 -5.15 0.67 4.28
C ALA A 482 -4.67 1.70 3.25
N TYR A 483 -5.61 2.39 2.61
CA TYR A 483 -5.33 3.49 1.70
C TYR A 483 -5.65 4.81 2.38
N VAL A 484 -4.70 5.73 2.43
CA VAL A 484 -4.85 7.03 3.13
C VAL A 484 -4.22 8.14 2.27
N ARG A 485 -4.78 9.36 2.30
CA ARG A 485 -4.15 10.51 1.63
C ARG A 485 -2.79 10.82 2.27
N PRO A 486 -1.78 11.26 1.50
CA PRO A 486 -0.45 11.56 2.05
C PRO A 486 -0.46 12.59 3.20
N ARG A 487 -1.32 13.63 3.12
CA ARG A 487 -1.48 14.62 4.20
C ARG A 487 -2.07 14.03 5.47
N ASP A 488 -2.96 13.05 5.35
CA ASP A 488 -3.63 12.37 6.47
C ASP A 488 -2.70 11.34 7.11
N GLU A 489 -1.98 10.57 6.30
CA GLU A 489 -0.95 9.65 6.75
C GLU A 489 0.13 10.36 7.59
N LEU A 490 0.60 11.55 7.16
CA LEU A 490 1.59 12.33 7.92
C LEU A 490 1.10 12.74 9.33
N LYS A 491 -0.21 12.87 9.54
CA LYS A 491 -0.79 13.22 10.85
C LYS A 491 -0.60 12.12 11.87
N LEU A 492 -0.45 10.85 11.44
CA LEU A 492 -0.09 9.75 12.34
C LEU A 492 1.25 10.03 13.02
N GLY A 493 2.26 10.45 12.24
CA GLY A 493 3.55 10.83 12.78
C GLY A 493 3.47 12.08 13.66
N GLN A 494 2.71 13.10 13.25
CA GLN A 494 2.54 14.32 14.05
C GLN A 494 1.80 14.07 15.36
N LEU A 495 0.83 13.15 15.38
CA LEU A 495 0.13 12.74 16.60
C LEU A 495 1.13 12.20 17.63
N TYR A 496 2.07 11.35 17.19
CA TYR A 496 3.12 10.79 18.04
C TYR A 496 4.14 11.84 18.46
N LEU A 497 4.60 12.67 17.53
CA LEU A 497 5.49 13.79 17.82
C LEU A 497 4.90 14.73 18.90
N SER A 498 3.58 14.89 18.89
CA SER A 498 2.83 15.75 19.81
C SER A 498 2.36 15.03 21.09
N GLY A 499 2.87 13.82 21.38
CA GLY A 499 2.52 13.08 22.61
C GLY A 499 1.04 12.67 22.70
N GLY A 500 0.43 12.36 21.55
CA GLY A 500 -0.95 11.88 21.44
C GLY A 500 -2.01 12.99 21.36
N VAL A 501 -1.59 14.23 21.10
CA VAL A 501 -2.48 15.40 20.96
C VAL A 501 -2.51 15.88 19.51
N TRP A 502 -3.70 16.14 18.99
CA TRP A 502 -3.92 16.79 17.70
C TRP A 502 -4.83 18.00 17.88
N ASN A 503 -4.39 19.18 17.43
CA ASN A 503 -5.15 20.43 17.53
C ASN A 503 -5.76 20.70 18.92
N GLY A 504 -5.00 20.43 19.98
CA GLY A 504 -5.42 20.63 21.37
C GLY A 504 -6.29 19.50 21.95
N HIS A 505 -6.66 18.50 21.16
CA HIS A 505 -7.45 17.36 21.60
C HIS A 505 -6.57 16.11 21.77
N ARG A 506 -6.66 15.47 22.93
CA ARG A 506 -5.98 14.20 23.17
C ARG A 506 -6.73 13.07 22.47
N VAL A 507 -6.04 12.39 21.56
CA VAL A 507 -6.55 11.21 20.85
C VAL A 507 -6.10 9.94 21.57
N VAL A 508 -4.83 9.89 21.96
CA VAL A 508 -4.21 8.77 22.69
C VAL A 508 -3.38 9.32 23.87
N SER A 509 -3.19 8.51 24.92
CA SER A 509 -2.43 8.96 26.09
C SER A 509 -0.96 9.19 25.74
N LYS A 510 -0.32 10.12 26.46
CA LYS A 510 1.10 10.42 26.27
C LYS A 510 1.95 9.21 26.63
N GLU A 511 1.56 8.51 27.69
CA GLU A 511 2.21 7.32 28.20
C GLU A 511 2.19 6.19 27.15
N TRP A 512 1.08 6.02 26.44
CA TRP A 512 1.00 5.03 25.35
C TRP A 512 1.93 5.41 24.20
N VAL A 513 1.96 6.69 23.80
CA VAL A 513 2.89 7.16 22.75
C VAL A 513 4.34 6.89 23.13
N GLU A 514 4.74 7.23 24.35
CA GLU A 514 6.10 6.99 24.86
C GLU A 514 6.45 5.49 24.88
N GLN A 515 5.52 4.63 25.31
CA GLN A 515 5.73 3.17 25.28
C GLN A 515 5.77 2.61 23.86
N SER A 516 4.92 3.11 22.96
CA SER A 516 4.83 2.64 21.58
C SER A 516 6.10 2.89 20.79
N ILE A 517 6.84 3.95 21.10
CA ILE A 517 8.10 4.27 20.43
C ILE A 517 9.31 3.88 21.26
N ALA A 518 9.18 3.18 22.39
CA ALA A 518 10.32 2.62 23.11
C ALA A 518 10.83 1.35 22.40
N ASN A 519 12.10 1.00 22.60
CA ASN A 519 12.64 -0.28 22.15
C ASN A 519 12.09 -1.42 23.04
N HIS A 520 11.42 -2.39 22.42
CA HIS A 520 10.95 -3.61 23.07
C HIS A 520 11.53 -4.88 22.42
N SER A 521 11.94 -4.80 21.16
CA SER A 521 12.52 -5.90 20.39
C SER A 521 13.34 -5.36 19.22
N SER A 522 14.04 -6.24 18.52
CA SER A 522 14.88 -5.88 17.38
C SER A 522 14.76 -6.90 16.25
N PHE A 523 14.88 -6.44 15.01
CA PHE A 523 15.03 -7.29 13.85
C PHE A 523 16.50 -7.53 13.54
N THR A 524 16.80 -8.68 12.95
CA THR A 524 18.09 -8.84 12.28
C THR A 524 18.10 -7.89 11.07
N PRO A 525 19.07 -6.98 10.94
CA PRO A 525 19.08 -6.00 9.85
C PRO A 525 19.03 -6.70 8.48
N ALA A 526 18.06 -6.31 7.65
CA ALA A 526 17.84 -6.90 6.33
C ALA A 526 18.91 -6.50 5.29
N MET A 527 19.78 -5.54 5.62
CA MET A 527 20.89 -5.09 4.78
C MET A 527 22.12 -4.73 5.63
N GLU A 528 23.30 -4.71 5.02
CA GLU A 528 24.54 -4.13 5.57
C GLU A 528 24.49 -2.59 5.64
N ILE A 529 23.32 -2.00 5.96
CA ILE A 529 23.27 -0.59 6.33
C ILE A 529 23.55 -0.54 7.82
N GLU A 530 24.64 0.13 8.21
CA GLU A 530 25.08 0.25 9.60
C GLU A 530 23.95 0.78 10.49
N GLY A 531 23.44 -0.06 11.40
CA GLY A 531 22.50 0.37 12.42
C GLY A 531 21.75 -0.77 13.09
N GLU A 532 21.35 -0.55 14.33
CA GLU A 532 20.38 -1.38 15.03
C GLU A 532 18.99 -1.09 14.44
N HIS A 533 18.22 -2.15 14.14
CA HIS A 533 16.81 -2.03 13.75
C HIS A 533 15.95 -2.43 14.94
N GLU A 534 15.68 -1.45 15.80
CA GLU A 534 14.84 -1.59 16.98
C GLU A 534 13.35 -1.52 16.59
N TYR A 535 12.49 -2.02 17.47
CA TYR A 535 11.05 -2.07 17.24
C TYR A 535 10.27 -1.77 18.51
N GLY A 536 9.21 -0.97 18.34
CA GLY A 536 8.25 -0.64 19.37
C GLY A 536 6.90 -1.32 19.16
N TYR A 537 5.81 -0.65 19.57
CA TYR A 537 4.45 -1.13 19.29
C TYR A 537 4.05 -0.78 17.85
N GLY A 538 4.50 -1.59 16.89
CA GLY A 538 4.24 -1.35 15.47
C GLY A 538 5.07 -0.21 14.84
N TRP A 539 6.15 0.22 15.50
CA TRP A 539 7.04 1.29 15.04
C TRP A 539 8.45 0.76 14.80
N HIS A 540 9.01 1.00 13.62
CA HIS A 540 10.42 0.79 13.33
C HIS A 540 11.22 1.92 13.96
N ILE A 541 12.38 1.64 14.55
CA ILE A 541 13.23 2.64 15.19
C ILE A 541 14.63 2.51 14.59
N HIS A 542 15.14 3.61 14.05
CA HIS A 542 16.45 3.70 13.44
C HIS A 542 17.25 4.88 14.01
N TYR A 543 18.53 4.91 13.64
CA TYR A 543 19.49 5.90 14.08
C TYR A 543 20.15 6.57 12.86
N LEU A 544 19.69 7.79 12.56
CA LEU A 544 20.04 8.56 11.37
C LEU A 544 21.30 9.40 11.63
N LYS A 545 22.38 9.16 10.87
CA LYS A 545 23.65 9.91 10.99
C LYS A 545 23.66 11.11 10.03
N SER A 546 23.72 12.35 10.54
CA SER A 546 23.81 13.57 9.72
C SER A 546 24.55 14.70 10.46
N GLY A 547 25.40 15.45 9.77
CA GLY A 547 26.15 16.57 10.36
C GLY A 547 27.02 16.18 11.56
N GLY A 548 27.55 14.94 11.59
CA GLY A 548 28.33 14.42 12.71
C GLY A 548 27.52 14.06 13.98
N LYS A 549 26.19 14.17 13.92
CA LYS A 549 25.26 13.79 14.99
C LYS A 549 24.40 12.59 14.58
N VAL A 550 23.95 11.84 15.57
CA VAL A 550 22.95 10.76 15.42
C VAL A 550 21.59 11.29 15.88
N TYR A 551 20.57 11.09 15.07
CA TYR A 551 19.18 11.41 15.36
C TYR A 551 18.41 10.10 15.46
N ARG A 552 17.65 9.92 16.54
CA ARG A 552 16.79 8.75 16.66
C ARG A 552 15.46 9.04 15.96
N ASP A 553 14.97 8.11 15.16
CA ASP A 553 13.64 8.21 14.58
C ASP A 553 12.69 7.13 15.13
N CYS A 554 11.41 7.28 14.81
CA CYS A 554 10.50 6.16 14.73
C CYS A 554 9.66 6.28 13.47
N ALA A 555 9.45 5.17 12.76
CA ALA A 555 8.80 5.15 11.47
C ALA A 555 7.72 4.06 11.35
N ALA A 556 6.64 4.41 10.66
CA ALA A 556 5.72 3.45 10.07
C ALA A 556 6.22 3.15 8.65
N GLY A 557 6.57 1.88 8.36
CA GLY A 557 7.23 1.49 7.12
C GLY A 557 6.45 0.45 6.31
N GLY A 558 6.34 0.68 5.00
CA GLY A 558 5.58 -0.14 4.07
C GLY A 558 6.30 -0.41 2.76
N ASN A 559 6.16 -1.64 2.26
CA ASN A 559 6.69 -2.07 0.96
C ASN A 559 6.33 -1.04 -0.14
N GLY A 560 7.30 -0.69 -0.98
CA GLY A 560 7.14 0.31 -2.03
C GLY A 560 7.59 1.72 -1.65
N GLY A 561 7.91 1.94 -0.37
CA GLY A 561 8.36 3.23 0.16
C GLY A 561 7.21 4.07 0.70
N GLN A 562 6.29 3.44 1.43
CA GLN A 562 5.27 4.13 2.23
C GLN A 562 5.90 4.32 3.60
N VAL A 563 6.35 5.52 3.92
CA VAL A 563 7.09 5.77 5.16
C VAL A 563 6.65 7.08 5.80
N VAL A 564 6.29 7.01 7.06
CA VAL A 564 6.11 8.18 7.94
C VAL A 564 7.18 8.14 9.00
N ILE A 565 8.09 9.11 8.99
CA ILE A 565 9.27 9.17 9.84
C ILE A 565 9.09 10.31 10.82
N VAL A 566 9.21 10.04 12.11
CA VAL A 566 9.16 11.04 13.17
C VAL A 566 10.56 11.23 13.73
N ILE A 567 11.03 12.48 13.78
CA ILE A 567 12.35 12.85 14.31
C ILE A 567 12.13 13.85 15.46
N PRO A 568 11.96 13.36 16.71
CA PRO A 568 11.61 14.21 17.85
C PRO A 568 12.58 15.36 18.12
N GLU A 569 13.89 15.11 18.00
CA GLU A 569 14.95 16.09 18.26
C GLU A 569 14.91 17.29 17.31
N LEU A 570 14.23 17.16 16.16
CA LEU A 570 14.06 18.22 15.17
C LEU A 570 12.63 18.77 15.12
N ASP A 571 11.73 18.23 15.95
CA ASP A 571 10.28 18.51 15.94
C ASP A 571 9.72 18.41 14.52
N MET A 572 10.04 17.29 13.84
CA MET A 572 9.84 17.11 12.41
C MET A 572 9.23 15.74 12.08
N VAL A 573 8.35 15.73 11.09
CA VAL A 573 7.78 14.52 10.49
C VAL A 573 8.00 14.57 8.98
N VAL A 574 8.46 13.47 8.40
CA VAL A 574 8.70 13.33 6.96
C VAL A 574 7.86 12.17 6.43
N GLY A 575 7.14 12.40 5.33
CA GLY A 575 6.31 11.41 4.68
C GLY A 575 6.78 11.15 3.26
N PHE A 576 6.93 9.88 2.89
CA PHE A 576 7.11 9.43 1.52
C PHE A 576 6.01 8.43 1.18
N ASN A 577 5.48 8.53 -0.04
CA ASN A 577 4.79 7.41 -0.69
C ASN A 577 5.48 7.08 -2.00
N GLY A 578 5.38 5.83 -2.44
CA GLY A 578 6.09 5.40 -3.64
C GLY A 578 5.59 4.11 -4.30
N GLY A 579 6.23 3.78 -5.41
CA GLY A 579 5.87 2.62 -6.26
C GLY A 579 7.01 1.60 -6.42
N SER A 580 7.96 1.55 -5.50
CA SER A 580 9.13 0.64 -5.55
C SER A 580 8.83 -0.72 -4.92
N TYR A 581 7.66 -1.29 -5.20
CA TYR A 581 7.20 -2.54 -4.58
C TYR A 581 8.15 -3.71 -4.89
N GLY A 582 8.52 -4.47 -3.87
CA GLY A 582 9.47 -5.57 -3.98
C GLY A 582 10.93 -5.12 -4.14
N GLU A 583 11.21 -3.81 -4.09
CA GLU A 583 12.55 -3.24 -4.23
C GLU A 583 13.06 -2.71 -2.88
N PHE A 584 13.02 -3.54 -1.83
CA PHE A 584 13.41 -3.17 -0.45
C PHE A 584 14.70 -2.33 -0.38
N PRO A 585 15.82 -2.70 -1.03
CA PRO A 585 17.04 -1.91 -0.98
C PRO A 585 16.93 -0.49 -1.54
N LYS A 586 15.96 -0.22 -2.42
CA LYS A 586 15.79 1.10 -3.04
C LYS A 586 14.99 2.03 -2.16
N TRP A 587 13.84 1.59 -1.66
CA TRP A 587 12.94 2.47 -0.92
C TRP A 587 13.39 2.66 0.53
N TYR A 588 14.07 1.68 1.13
CA TYR A 588 14.60 1.80 2.49
C TYR A 588 15.68 2.89 2.61
N ARG A 589 16.39 3.18 1.51
CA ARG A 589 17.35 4.30 1.42
C ARG A 589 16.68 5.68 1.45
N TRP A 590 15.37 5.80 1.24
CA TRP A 590 14.71 7.10 1.34
C TRP A 590 14.75 7.62 2.78
N GLU A 591 14.49 6.74 3.73
CA GLU A 591 14.64 7.01 5.16
C GLU A 591 16.12 7.08 5.55
N LEU A 592 16.92 6.06 5.24
CA LEU A 592 18.28 5.95 5.80
C LEU A 592 19.37 6.74 5.07
N GLU A 593 19.13 7.22 3.85
CA GLU A 593 20.11 8.00 3.08
C GLU A 593 19.55 9.38 2.68
N LEU A 594 18.36 9.46 2.09
CA LEU A 594 17.84 10.75 1.58
C LEU A 594 17.48 11.71 2.73
N VAL A 595 16.86 11.23 3.82
CA VAL A 595 16.55 12.08 4.97
C VAL A 595 17.83 12.61 5.64
N PRO A 596 18.84 11.80 5.97
CA PRO A 596 20.12 12.29 6.51
C PRO A 596 20.92 13.17 5.56
N GLN A 597 20.84 12.93 4.24
CA GLN A 597 21.61 13.70 3.26
C GLN A 597 20.98 15.04 2.90
N TYR A 598 19.65 15.14 2.90
CA TYR A 598 18.95 16.34 2.41
C TYR A 598 17.99 16.95 3.43
N VAL A 599 17.22 16.16 4.17
CA VAL A 599 16.15 16.69 5.03
C VAL A 599 16.69 17.17 6.38
N ILE A 600 17.48 16.35 7.08
CA ILE A 600 18.10 16.75 8.35
C ILE A 600 19.03 17.98 8.16
N PRO A 601 19.92 18.04 7.15
CA PRO A 601 20.78 19.20 6.93
C PRO A 601 20.01 20.52 6.70
N ALA A 602 18.77 20.45 6.20
CA ALA A 602 17.93 21.64 6.08
C ALA A 602 17.55 22.23 7.46
N ALA A 603 17.49 21.40 8.51
CA ALA A 603 17.17 21.82 9.86
C ALA A 603 18.40 22.26 10.69
N LEU A 604 19.62 22.05 10.17
CA LEU A 604 20.86 22.35 10.90
C LEU A 604 21.31 23.82 10.75
N PRO A 605 21.88 24.42 11.82
CA PRO A 605 22.58 25.69 11.73
C PRO A 605 23.68 25.65 10.67
N GLU A 606 23.98 26.80 10.05
CA GLU A 606 24.94 26.89 8.94
C GLU A 606 26.37 26.42 9.29
N ALA A 607 26.75 26.44 10.56
CA ALA A 607 28.04 25.96 11.05
C ALA A 607 28.13 24.41 11.20
N GLU A 608 27.00 23.70 11.14
CA GLU A 608 26.89 22.25 11.33
C GLU A 608 26.47 21.51 10.03
N ARG A 609 26.30 22.26 8.93
CA ARG A 609 26.07 21.73 7.59
C ARG A 609 27.39 21.38 6.92
#